data_AF-A0A934UY93-F1
#
_entry.id   AF-A0A934UY93-F1
#
_cell.length_a   1.000
_cell.length_b   1.000
_cell.length_c   1.000
_cell.angle_alpha   90.00
_cell.angle_beta   90.00
_cell.angle_gamma   90.00
#
_symmetry.space_group_name_H-M   'P 1'
#
loop_
_entity.id
_entity.type
_entity.pdbx_description
1 polymer ?
#
loop_
_entity_poly.entity_id
_entity_poly.type
_entity_poly.pdbx_seq_one_letter_code
_entity_poly.pdbx_strand_id
1 'polypeptide(L)'
;MTAREGRDTVVGFVKDSSAQLDITGWWSRGTAYAAPCSSDPDNASQYQYDHWAPASADKMQDAERIAGYWKTLGMNVKIVGEDTGSPL
;
A
#
# COMPACT_ATOMS: atom_id res chain seq x y z
N MET A 1 -1.32 -22.18 -0.64
CA MET A 1 -0.66 -20.94 -1.07
C MET A 1 0.81 -21.00 -0.67
N THR A 2 1.71 -20.77 -1.62
CA THR A 2 3.16 -20.67 -1.38
C THR A 2 3.54 -19.26 -0.94
N ALA A 3 4.75 -19.09 -0.40
CA ALA A 3 5.26 -17.75 -0.07
C ALA A 3 5.28 -16.81 -1.29
N ARG A 4 5.58 -17.34 -2.48
CA ARG A 4 5.61 -16.57 -3.73
C ARG A 4 4.21 -16.17 -4.17
N GLU A 5 3.25 -17.08 -4.11
CA GLU A 5 1.84 -16.77 -4.41
C GLU A 5 1.31 -15.71 -3.44
N GLY A 6 1.56 -15.85 -2.14
CA GLY A 6 1.16 -14.85 -1.14
C GLY A 6 1.78 -13.47 -1.39
N ARG A 7 3.07 -13.41 -1.72
CA ARG A 7 3.74 -12.18 -2.14
C ARG A 7 3.06 -11.54 -3.35
N ASP A 8 2.82 -12.33 -4.40
CA ASP A 8 2.24 -11.83 -5.65
C ASP A 8 0.81 -11.32 -5.42
N THR A 9 0.03 -11.98 -4.56
CA THR A 9 -1.29 -11.51 -4.12
C THR A 9 -1.21 -10.16 -3.39
N VAL A 10 -0.29 -10.00 -2.43
CA VAL A 10 -0.15 -8.73 -1.69
C VAL A 10 0.34 -7.60 -2.60
N VAL A 11 1.28 -7.87 -3.51
CA VAL A 11 1.74 -6.88 -4.50
C VAL A 11 0.60 -6.46 -5.43
N GLY A 12 -0.23 -7.41 -5.87
CA GLY A 12 -1.44 -7.11 -6.65
C GLY A 12 -2.38 -6.19 -5.88
N PHE A 13 -2.71 -6.55 -4.64
CA PHE A 13 -3.56 -5.73 -3.77
C PHE A 13 -3.06 -4.29 -3.60
N VAL A 14 -1.75 -4.08 -3.42
CA VAL A 14 -1.16 -2.73 -3.33
C VAL A 14 -1.38 -1.94 -4.62
N LYS A 15 -1.17 -2.57 -5.78
CA LYS A 15 -1.36 -1.93 -7.10
C LYS A 15 -2.83 -1.67 -7.42
N ASP A 16 -3.71 -2.59 -7.08
CA ASP A 16 -5.15 -2.42 -7.31
C ASP A 16 -5.72 -1.32 -6.41
N SER A 17 -5.18 -1.17 -5.19
CA SER A 17 -5.49 -0.06 -4.29
C SER A 17 -5.00 1.28 -4.81
N SER A 18 -3.77 1.36 -5.32
CA SER A 18 -3.24 2.61 -5.91
C SER A 18 -3.96 3.01 -7.20
N ALA A 19 -4.41 2.04 -7.99
CA ALA A 19 -5.19 2.26 -9.20
C ALA A 19 -6.57 2.90 -8.96
N GLN A 20 -7.03 2.97 -7.71
CA GLN A 20 -8.26 3.71 -7.36
C GLN A 20 -8.05 5.23 -7.35
N LEU A 21 -6.81 5.69 -7.38
CA LEU A 21 -6.44 7.09 -7.36
C LEU A 21 -6.02 7.55 -8.74
N ASP A 22 -6.55 8.70 -9.18
CA ASP A 22 -6.12 9.37 -10.41
C ASP A 22 -4.84 10.20 -10.14
N ILE A 23 -3.78 9.50 -9.76
CA ILE A 23 -2.45 10.07 -9.52
C ILE A 23 -1.50 9.52 -10.56
N THR A 24 -0.73 10.40 -11.18
CA THR A 24 0.29 10.02 -12.17
C THR A 24 1.67 9.90 -11.51
N GLY A 25 2.58 9.17 -12.16
CA GLY A 25 3.96 9.02 -11.67
C GLY A 25 4.18 7.92 -10.64
N TRP A 26 3.26 6.94 -10.54
CA TRP A 26 3.48 5.73 -9.76
C TRP A 26 4.73 4.98 -10.23
N TRP A 27 5.61 4.63 -9.30
CA TRP A 27 6.77 3.80 -9.54
C TRP A 27 6.95 2.78 -8.42
N SER A 28 7.68 1.71 -8.70
CA SER A 28 8.04 0.71 -7.70
C SER A 28 9.55 0.68 -7.51
N ARG A 29 10.02 0.48 -6.27
CA ARG A 29 11.45 0.29 -6.01
C ARG A 29 11.87 -1.15 -6.38
N GLY A 30 11.81 -1.45 -7.67
CA GLY A 30 12.05 -2.79 -8.19
C GLY A 30 10.92 -3.79 -7.88
N THR A 31 11.26 -5.07 -7.94
CA THR A 31 10.35 -6.17 -7.60
C THR A 31 10.33 -6.42 -6.09
N ALA A 32 9.23 -6.97 -5.57
CA ALA A 32 9.16 -7.37 -4.17
C ALA A 32 10.26 -8.40 -3.85
N TYR A 33 11.09 -8.09 -2.85
CA TYR A 33 12.29 -8.85 -2.49
C TYR A 33 12.24 -9.34 -1.05
N ALA A 34 12.92 -10.45 -0.78
CA ALA A 34 13.02 -10.99 0.58
C ALA A 34 13.99 -10.15 1.41
N ALA A 35 13.58 -9.81 2.63
CA ALA A 35 14.37 -9.09 3.60
C ALA A 35 14.19 -9.74 4.99
N PRO A 36 15.17 -9.63 5.90
CA PRO A 36 15.00 -10.09 7.27
C PRO A 36 13.89 -9.30 7.97
N CYS A 37 13.16 -9.95 8.89
CA CYS A 37 12.23 -9.28 9.77
C CYS A 37 12.99 -8.48 10.83
N SER A 38 12.65 -7.22 11.07
CA SER A 38 13.37 -6.38 12.05
C SER A 38 13.29 -6.89 13.49
N SER A 39 12.20 -7.58 13.86
CA SER A 39 12.00 -8.15 15.19
C SER A 39 12.69 -9.50 15.41
N ASP A 40 13.06 -10.20 14.33
CA ASP A 40 13.68 -11.54 14.37
C ASP A 40 14.47 -11.77 13.07
N PRO A 41 15.61 -11.09 12.90
CA PRO A 41 16.31 -11.05 11.61
C PRO A 41 16.98 -12.37 11.23
N ASP A 42 17.27 -13.22 12.23
CA ASP A 42 17.99 -14.49 12.03
C ASP A 42 17.03 -15.66 11.74
N ASN A 43 15.77 -15.58 12.16
CA ASN A 43 14.82 -16.69 12.04
C ASN A 43 13.55 -16.36 11.26
N ALA A 44 13.33 -15.09 10.89
CA ALA A 44 12.15 -14.68 10.12
C ALA A 44 12.52 -13.81 8.91
N SER A 45 11.75 -13.99 7.84
CA SER A 45 11.86 -13.20 6.60
C SER A 45 10.52 -12.61 6.21
N GLN A 46 10.57 -11.42 5.63
CA GLN A 46 9.44 -10.69 5.07
C GLN A 46 9.72 -10.35 3.60
N TYR A 47 8.67 -9.99 2.88
CA TYR A 47 8.83 -9.31 1.59
C TYR A 47 8.74 -7.81 1.78
N GLN A 48 9.68 -7.08 1.19
CA GLN A 48 9.63 -5.62 1.09
C GLN A 48 9.19 -5.24 -0.32
N TYR A 49 8.23 -4.33 -0.39
CA TYR A 49 7.73 -3.78 -1.63
C TYR A 49 7.28 -2.33 -1.41
N ASP A 50 7.70 -1.47 -2.32
CA ASP A 50 7.48 -0.04 -2.30
C ASP A 50 6.74 0.34 -3.58
N HIS A 51 5.58 0.97 -3.45
CA HIS A 51 4.82 1.53 -4.57
C HIS A 51 4.43 2.96 -4.26
N TRP A 52 5.06 3.90 -4.95
CA TRP A 52 5.11 5.31 -4.57
C TRP A 52 4.67 6.19 -5.72
N ALA A 53 3.98 7.28 -5.38
CA ALA A 53 3.70 8.42 -6.25
C ALA A 53 3.89 9.72 -5.46
N PRO A 54 4.00 10.88 -6.14
CA PRO A 54 3.93 12.17 -5.47
C PRO A 54 2.65 12.30 -4.64
N ALA A 55 2.73 13.03 -3.52
CA ALA A 55 1.56 13.29 -2.68
C ALA A 55 0.52 14.11 -3.45
N SER A 56 -0.75 13.72 -3.34
CA SER A 56 -1.85 14.53 -3.85
C SER A 56 -2.10 15.74 -2.95
N ALA A 57 -2.82 16.72 -3.51
CA ALA A 57 -3.27 17.88 -2.77
C ALA A 57 -4.40 17.54 -1.77
N ASP A 58 -5.22 16.53 -2.06
CA ASP A 58 -6.39 16.14 -1.26
C ASP A 58 -6.22 14.71 -0.73
N LYS A 59 -5.44 14.60 0.35
CA LYS A 59 -5.11 13.32 0.99
C LYS A 59 -6.35 12.65 1.59
N MET A 60 -7.34 13.43 2.03
CA MET A 60 -8.56 12.90 2.62
C MET A 60 -9.43 12.24 1.56
N GLN A 61 -9.63 12.90 0.41
CA GLN A 61 -10.36 12.32 -0.71
C GLN A 61 -9.72 11.02 -1.21
N ASP A 62 -8.39 10.95 -1.26
CA ASP A 62 -7.70 9.73 -1.63
C ASP A 62 -7.89 8.61 -0.61
N ALA A 63 -7.82 8.93 0.68
CA ALA A 63 -8.11 7.98 1.74
C ALA A 63 -9.55 7.44 1.65
N GLU A 64 -10.52 8.31 1.35
CA GLU A 64 -11.92 7.92 1.14
C GLU A 64 -12.10 6.99 -0.07
N ARG A 65 -11.43 7.26 -1.19
CA ARG A 65 -11.46 6.40 -2.39
C ARG A 65 -10.90 5.01 -2.09
N ILE A 66 -9.71 4.93 -1.48
CA ILE A 66 -9.09 3.65 -1.10
C ILE A 66 -9.99 2.90 -0.11
N ALA A 67 -10.52 3.61 0.90
CA ALA A 67 -11.42 3.00 1.87
C ALA A 67 -12.71 2.46 1.22
N GLY A 68 -13.26 3.19 0.24
CA GLY A 68 -14.38 2.74 -0.57
C GLY A 68 -14.07 1.42 -1.28
N TYR A 69 -12.94 1.36 -1.98
CA TYR A 69 -12.48 0.14 -2.65
C TYR A 69 -12.30 -1.04 -1.68
N TRP A 70 -11.59 -0.85 -0.57
CA TRP A 70 -11.38 -1.92 0.42
C TRP A 70 -12.68 -2.44 1.04
N LYS A 71 -13.69 -1.57 1.23
CA LYS A 71 -15.02 -2.01 1.65
C LYS A 71 -15.69 -2.92 0.62
N THR A 72 -15.48 -2.69 -0.68
CA THR A 72 -16.00 -3.59 -1.74
C THR A 72 -15.35 -4.97 -1.69
N LEU A 73 -14.14 -5.07 -1.16
CA LEU A 73 -13.45 -6.34 -0.89
C LEU A 73 -13.91 -7.03 0.40
N GLY A 74 -14.89 -6.46 1.11
CA GLY A 74 -15.43 -7.00 2.36
C GLY A 74 -14.63 -6.63 3.61
N MET A 75 -13.75 -5.62 3.54
CA MET A 75 -12.96 -5.17 4.68
C MET A 75 -13.73 -4.17 5.56
N ASN A 76 -13.49 -4.25 6.88
CA ASN A 76 -13.89 -3.20 7.82
C ASN A 76 -12.80 -2.12 7.85
N VAL A 77 -13.12 -0.91 7.38
CA VAL A 77 -12.16 0.18 7.22
C VAL A 77 -12.52 1.37 8.10
N LYS A 78 -11.51 1.90 8.80
CA LYS A 78 -11.60 3.15 9.55
C LYS A 78 -10.50 4.10 9.05
N ILE A 79 -10.89 5.29 8.60
CA ILE A 79 -9.96 6.37 8.29
C ILE A 79 -9.61 7.08 9.60
N VAL A 80 -8.33 7.34 9.82
CA VAL A 80 -7.80 8.07 10.98
C VAL A 80 -6.84 9.14 10.51
N GLY A 81 -6.75 10.24 11.26
CA GLY A 81 -5.96 11.43 10.89
C GLY A 81 -6.85 12.63 10.59
N GLU A 82 -6.27 13.83 10.70
CA GLU A 82 -6.91 15.09 10.35
C GLU A 82 -6.38 15.57 8.99
N ASP A 83 -7.23 16.25 8.22
CA ASP A 83 -6.81 17.00 7.03
C ASP A 83 -6.07 18.28 7.45
N THR A 84 -4.96 18.10 8.17
CA THR A 84 -4.05 19.20 8.48
C THR A 84 -3.24 19.41 7.22
N GLY A 85 -3.68 20.31 6.35
CA GLY A 85 -2.98 20.78 5.15
C GLY A 85 -1.62 21.42 5.44
N SER A 86 -0.74 20.73 6.16
CA SER A 86 0.65 21.11 6.35
C SER A 86 1.34 20.94 5.00
N PRO A 87 1.79 22.04 4.38
CA PRO A 87 2.57 21.97 3.16
C PRO A 87 3.90 21.29 3.51
N LEU A 88 4.26 20.25 2.75
CA LEU A 88 5.64 19.78 2.66
C LEU A 88 6.37 20.64 1.63
#